data_AF-H0GWJ1-F1
#
_entry.id   AF-H0GWJ1-F1
#
_cell.length_a   1.000
_cell.length_b   1.000
_cell.length_c   1.000
_cell.angle_alpha   90.00
_cell.angle_beta   90.00
_cell.angle_gamma   90.00
#
_symmetry.space_group_name_H-M   'P 1'
#
loop_
_entity.id
_entity.type
_entity.pdbx_description
1 polymer ?
#
loop_
_entity_poly.entity_id
_entity_poly.type
_entity_poly.pdbx_seq_one_letter_code
_entity_poly.pdbx_strand_id
1 'polypeptide(L)'
;MSRVAQLDSIALDKELYGQFWSEFNSAFNTDRYKEEWELVVNSLVFLCAARFLPQHGSSSTYGSALSGVAFRCRKRSLYVVTVLAGYVWKKITHFVFDGSRGRRRAVWMKLYKWLNLLYHGCDVTNFLRFLAADGAGARSFLSPLYRVFSIYSTRLVGDGSAPISDFYSNSVFAGLEYQNRQLLWTALLELFSKTLLTKRGLLPFAKRPQRPRLGTTSKTVCAHCSRFPTNPYQIACCHANYCYVCVVKALEWSVCDACGASKGLTAAPVY
;
A
#
# COMPACT_ATOMS: atom_id res chain seq x y z
N MET A 1 9.69 21.63 -10.62
CA MET A 1 9.16 21.47 -9.24
C MET A 1 8.83 20.01 -9.00
N SER A 2 9.00 19.46 -7.79
CA SER A 2 8.55 18.07 -7.56
C SER A 2 7.04 18.07 -7.38
N ARG A 3 6.30 17.57 -8.36
CA ARG A 3 4.83 17.42 -8.28
C ARG A 3 4.43 16.48 -7.13
N VAL A 4 5.30 15.51 -6.84
CA VAL A 4 5.16 14.60 -5.71
C VAL A 4 5.13 15.36 -4.39
N ALA A 5 6.04 16.32 -4.19
CA ALA A 5 6.06 17.13 -2.96
C ALA A 5 4.77 17.96 -2.77
N GLN A 6 4.12 18.37 -3.86
CA GLN A 6 2.84 19.10 -3.77
C GLN A 6 1.70 18.17 -3.36
N LEU A 7 1.64 16.95 -3.91
CA LEU A 7 0.64 15.95 -3.52
C LEU A 7 0.87 15.47 -2.09
N ASP A 8 2.12 15.23 -1.71
CA ASP A 8 2.54 14.83 -0.37
C ASP A 8 2.11 15.87 0.67
N SER A 9 2.33 17.16 0.39
CA SER A 9 1.91 18.24 1.28
C SER A 9 0.40 18.25 1.58
N ILE A 10 -0.44 17.94 0.58
CA ILE A 10 -1.89 17.85 0.78
C ILE A 10 -2.26 16.57 1.54
N ALA A 11 -1.57 15.46 1.28
CA ALA A 11 -1.81 14.20 1.98
C ALA A 11 -1.49 14.34 3.48
N LEU A 12 -0.34 14.93 3.81
CA LEU A 12 0.08 15.24 5.18
C LEU A 12 -0.93 16.13 5.90
N ASP A 13 -1.40 17.19 5.26
CA ASP A 13 -2.41 18.06 5.86
C ASP A 13 -3.70 17.29 6.16
N LYS A 14 -4.16 16.43 5.24
CA LYS A 14 -5.36 15.58 5.44
C LYS A 14 -5.18 14.57 6.58
N GLU A 15 -4.01 13.94 6.67
CA GLU A 15 -3.70 13.00 7.74
C GLU A 15 -3.70 13.71 9.09
N LEU A 16 -3.11 14.90 9.16
CA LEU A 16 -3.09 15.72 10.37
C LEU A 16 -4.53 16.08 10.81
N TYR A 17 -5.38 16.58 9.91
CA TYR A 17 -6.79 16.84 10.24
C TYR A 17 -7.52 15.57 10.70
N GLY A 18 -7.30 14.45 10.02
CA GLY A 18 -7.92 13.17 10.37
C GLY A 18 -7.51 12.66 11.75
N GLN A 19 -6.23 12.79 12.10
CA GLN A 19 -5.70 12.37 13.39
C GLN A 19 -6.27 13.22 14.54
N PHE A 20 -6.21 14.55 14.43
CA PHE A 20 -6.79 15.44 15.45
C PHE A 20 -8.29 15.21 15.62
N TRP A 21 -9.01 15.00 14.52
CA TRP A 21 -10.44 14.70 14.57
C TRP A 21 -10.73 13.36 15.25
N SER A 22 -9.95 12.31 14.96
CA SER A 22 -10.11 11.00 15.58
C SER A 22 -9.92 11.05 17.09
N GLU A 23 -8.86 11.70 17.56
CA GLU A 23 -8.57 11.88 18.99
C GLU A 23 -9.62 12.76 19.69
N PHE A 24 -10.11 13.79 19.01
CA PHE A 24 -11.16 14.63 19.56
C PHE A 24 -12.49 13.88 19.68
N ASN A 25 -12.87 13.14 18.64
CA ASN A 25 -14.14 12.42 18.64
C ASN A 25 -14.15 11.24 19.62
N SER A 26 -13.00 10.58 19.84
CA SER A 26 -12.87 9.52 20.85
C SER A 26 -13.03 10.05 22.28
N ALA A 27 -12.60 11.29 22.54
CA ALA A 27 -12.69 11.91 23.86
C ALA A 27 -14.08 12.52 24.16
N PHE A 28 -14.74 13.13 23.16
CA PHE A 28 -15.94 13.95 23.39
C PHE A 28 -17.26 13.37 22.88
N ASN A 29 -17.27 12.20 22.23
CA ASN A 29 -18.47 11.51 21.70
C ASN A 29 -19.46 12.48 21.00
N THR A 30 -19.06 12.99 19.84
CA THR A 30 -19.75 14.12 19.18
C THR A 30 -20.88 13.70 18.22
N ASP A 31 -21.79 12.83 18.65
CA ASP A 31 -22.81 12.23 17.76
C ASP A 31 -23.85 13.23 17.23
N ARG A 32 -24.22 14.26 18.00
CA ARG A 32 -25.33 15.16 17.65
C ARG A 32 -24.96 16.27 16.66
N TYR A 33 -23.71 16.74 16.70
CA TYR A 33 -23.21 17.89 15.92
C TYR A 33 -21.84 17.59 15.31
N LYS A 34 -21.71 16.40 14.73
CA LYS A 34 -20.44 15.87 14.25
C LYS A 34 -19.77 16.79 13.22
N GLU A 35 -20.56 17.30 12.27
CA GLU A 35 -20.04 18.14 11.18
C GLU A 35 -19.59 19.52 11.66
N GLU A 36 -20.30 20.11 12.63
CA GLU A 36 -19.95 21.41 13.20
C GLU A 36 -18.70 21.30 14.09
N TRP A 37 -18.60 20.25 14.90
CA TRP A 37 -17.39 20.00 15.70
C TRP A 37 -16.18 19.71 14.81
N GLU A 38 -16.36 18.91 13.74
CA GLU A 38 -15.28 18.64 12.79
C GLU A 38 -14.80 19.94 12.12
N LEU A 39 -15.72 20.82 11.74
CA LEU A 39 -15.37 22.14 11.22
C LEU A 39 -14.56 22.95 12.24
N VAL A 40 -15.02 23.05 13.49
CA VAL A 40 -14.34 23.84 14.53
C VAL A 40 -12.92 23.33 14.77
N VAL A 41 -12.74 22.01 14.88
CA VAL A 41 -11.42 21.39 15.08
C VAL A 41 -10.51 21.68 13.87
N ASN A 42 -11.00 21.44 12.65
CA ASN A 42 -10.22 21.69 11.44
C ASN A 42 -9.86 23.17 11.26
N SER A 43 -10.76 24.08 11.64
CA SER A 43 -10.49 25.52 11.64
C SER A 43 -9.43 25.89 12.66
N LEU A 44 -9.47 25.34 13.87
CA LEU A 44 -8.48 25.60 14.91
C LEU A 44 -7.11 25.09 14.48
N VAL A 45 -7.05 23.85 14.00
CA VAL A 45 -5.84 23.25 13.44
C VAL A 45 -5.28 24.11 12.30
N PHE A 46 -6.12 24.54 11.35
CA PHE A 46 -5.67 25.40 10.26
C PHE A 46 -5.16 26.75 10.77
N LEU A 47 -5.80 27.36 11.77
CA LEU A 47 -5.37 28.65 12.31
C LEU A 47 -3.98 28.56 12.94
N CYS A 48 -3.71 27.48 13.68
CA CYS A 48 -2.42 27.19 14.31
C CYS A 48 -1.34 26.78 13.30
N ALA A 49 -1.70 25.96 12.31
CA ALA A 49 -0.77 25.42 11.32
C ALA A 49 -0.44 26.38 10.16
N ALA A 50 -1.41 27.21 9.75
CA ALA A 50 -1.25 28.05 8.56
C ALA A 50 -0.54 29.37 8.89
N ARG A 51 0.60 29.59 8.22
CA ARG A 51 1.40 30.82 8.31
C ARG A 51 1.32 31.58 7.00
N PHE A 52 1.14 32.90 7.09
CA PHE A 52 1.24 33.78 5.93
C PHE A 52 2.66 34.34 5.84
N LEU A 53 3.27 34.24 4.66
CA LEU A 53 4.58 34.79 4.36
C LEU A 53 4.40 36.07 3.52
N PRO A 54 4.44 37.26 4.15
CA PRO A 54 4.16 38.52 3.48
C PRO A 54 5.18 38.86 2.38
N GLN A 55 6.44 38.46 2.56
CA GLN A 55 7.53 38.73 1.59
C GLN A 55 7.28 38.13 0.20
N HIS A 56 6.55 37.03 0.11
CA HIS A 56 6.29 36.31 -1.14
C HIS A 56 4.81 36.33 -1.55
N GLY A 57 3.93 36.92 -0.72
CA GLY A 57 2.49 36.87 -0.92
C GLY A 57 1.94 35.43 -0.90
N SER A 58 2.61 34.53 -0.17
CA SER A 58 2.31 33.10 -0.13
C SER A 58 1.88 32.67 1.26
N SER A 59 1.04 31.65 1.33
CA SER A 59 0.62 30.97 2.56
C SER A 59 1.24 29.58 2.60
N SER A 60 1.71 29.15 3.76
CA SER A 60 2.19 27.80 4.02
C SER A 60 1.29 27.10 5.04
N THR A 61 0.98 25.83 4.80
CA THR A 61 0.40 24.93 5.79
C THR A 61 1.49 24.11 6.45
N TYR A 62 1.13 23.27 7.42
CA TYR A 62 2.05 22.35 8.05
C TYR A 62 2.68 21.39 7.03
N GLY A 63 1.87 20.67 6.26
CA GLY A 63 2.33 19.76 5.22
C GLY A 63 3.13 20.47 4.13
N SER A 64 2.72 21.68 3.74
CA SER A 64 3.45 22.42 2.72
C SER A 64 4.82 22.91 3.21
N ALA A 65 4.93 23.36 4.47
CA ALA A 65 6.20 23.74 5.07
C ALA A 65 7.17 22.55 5.15
N LEU A 66 6.68 21.37 5.55
CA LEU A 66 7.47 20.13 5.60
C LEU A 66 7.98 19.70 4.22
N SER A 67 7.12 19.72 3.20
CA SER A 67 7.49 19.34 1.84
C SER A 67 8.24 20.44 1.06
N GLY A 68 8.50 21.61 1.67
CA GLY A 68 9.20 22.74 1.02
C GLY A 68 8.40 23.46 -0.08
N VAL A 69 7.06 23.44 0.02
CA VAL A 69 6.13 24.07 -0.93
C VAL A 69 5.33 25.17 -0.22
N ALA A 70 5.08 26.28 -0.90
CA ALA A 70 4.13 27.29 -0.44
C ALA A 70 3.07 27.56 -1.52
N PHE A 71 1.89 27.99 -1.09
CA PHE A 71 0.80 28.34 -1.99
C PHE A 71 0.72 29.86 -2.14
N ARG A 72 0.83 30.38 -3.37
CA ARG A 72 0.69 31.82 -3.59
C ARG A 72 -0.77 32.23 -3.49
N CYS A 73 -1.20 32.59 -2.29
CA CYS A 73 -2.56 33.00 -2.00
C CYS A 73 -2.65 33.67 -0.62
N ARG A 74 -3.77 34.35 -0.35
CA ARG A 74 -4.08 34.87 0.98
C ARG A 74 -4.50 33.73 1.92
N LYS A 75 -4.24 33.87 3.22
CA LYS A 75 -4.65 32.88 4.25
C LYS A 75 -6.15 32.53 4.17
N ARG A 76 -6.99 33.52 3.84
CA ARG A 76 -8.46 33.34 3.70
C ARG A 76 -8.85 32.46 2.51
N SER A 77 -8.23 32.65 1.34
CA SER A 77 -8.53 31.82 0.17
C SER A 77 -8.07 30.38 0.37
N LEU A 78 -6.92 30.20 1.04
CA LEU A 78 -6.43 28.88 1.40
C LEU A 78 -7.42 28.17 2.34
N TYR A 79 -7.86 28.84 3.40
CA TYR A 79 -8.85 28.32 4.36
C TYR A 79 -10.14 27.87 3.68
N VAL A 80 -10.66 28.67 2.75
CA VAL A 80 -11.89 28.35 2.02
C VAL A 80 -11.72 27.05 1.23
N VAL A 81 -10.60 26.88 0.54
CA VAL A 81 -10.34 25.70 -0.29
C VAL A 81 -10.04 24.46 0.55
N THR A 82 -9.32 24.59 1.66
CA THR A 82 -8.87 23.45 2.47
C THR A 82 -9.91 22.96 3.46
N VAL A 83 -10.57 23.87 4.19
CA VAL A 83 -11.47 23.53 5.29
C VAL A 83 -12.93 23.73 4.88
N LEU A 84 -13.25 24.94 4.40
CA LEU A 84 -14.66 25.34 4.21
C LEU A 84 -15.33 24.59 3.06
N ALA A 85 -14.62 24.34 1.96
CA ALA A 85 -15.14 23.62 0.80
C ALA A 85 -15.57 22.19 1.16
N GLY A 86 -14.79 21.49 2.00
CA GLY A 86 -15.11 20.16 2.48
C GLY A 86 -16.38 20.14 3.35
N TYR A 87 -16.50 21.10 4.27
CA TYR A 87 -17.70 21.25 5.10
C TYR A 87 -18.94 21.60 4.28
N VAL A 88 -18.84 22.55 3.36
CA VAL A 88 -19.95 22.95 2.48
C VAL A 88 -20.42 21.76 1.64
N TRP A 89 -19.48 20.96 1.12
CA TRP A 89 -19.83 19.75 0.37
C TRP A 89 -20.59 18.75 1.22
N LYS A 90 -20.12 18.47 2.45
CA LYS A 90 -20.81 17.60 3.41
C LYS A 90 -22.22 18.09 3.72
N LYS A 91 -22.38 19.38 4.03
CA LYS A 91 -23.69 19.97 4.32
C LYS A 91 -24.65 19.93 3.12
N ILE A 92 -24.15 20.19 1.91
CA ILE A 92 -24.93 20.08 0.67
C ILE A 92 -25.40 18.63 0.50
N THR A 93 -24.50 17.66 0.71
CA THR A 93 -24.87 16.25 0.60
C THR A 93 -25.93 15.87 1.63
N HIS A 94 -25.76 16.26 2.90
CA HIS A 94 -26.76 16.04 3.96
C HIS A 94 -28.12 16.62 3.55
N PHE A 95 -28.16 17.87 3.08
CA PHE A 95 -29.40 18.51 2.65
C PHE A 95 -30.07 17.83 1.45
N VAL A 96 -29.28 17.36 0.47
CA VAL A 96 -29.79 16.63 -0.71
C VAL A 96 -30.38 15.27 -0.33
N PHE A 97 -29.83 14.60 0.70
CA PHE A 97 -30.29 13.29 1.15
C PHE A 97 -31.42 13.35 2.19
N ASP A 98 -31.44 14.36 3.05
CA ASP A 98 -32.43 14.58 4.12
C ASP A 98 -33.73 15.27 3.61
N GLY A 99 -33.69 15.87 2.42
CA GLY A 99 -34.84 16.54 1.81
C GLY A 99 -36.08 15.64 1.60
N SER A 100 -37.24 16.14 2.08
CA SER A 100 -38.57 15.50 2.09
C SER A 100 -38.95 14.73 0.81
N ARG A 101 -39.54 13.54 0.99
CA ARG A 101 -40.02 12.63 -0.07
C ARG A 101 -40.84 13.35 -1.15
N GLY A 102 -40.43 13.27 -2.42
CA GLY A 102 -41.21 13.78 -3.56
C GLY A 102 -40.45 13.91 -4.88
N ARG A 103 -41.15 14.34 -5.94
CA ARG A 103 -40.64 14.56 -7.31
C ARG A 103 -39.43 15.51 -7.37
N ARG A 104 -39.37 16.48 -6.45
CA ARG A 104 -38.22 17.40 -6.27
C ARG A 104 -36.94 16.63 -5.92
N ARG A 105 -36.98 15.64 -5.02
CA ARG A 105 -35.79 14.85 -4.64
C ARG A 105 -35.17 14.11 -5.84
N ALA A 106 -36.01 13.56 -6.73
CA ALA A 106 -35.51 12.90 -7.94
C ALA A 106 -34.78 13.86 -8.88
N VAL A 107 -35.26 15.11 -8.99
CA VAL A 107 -34.59 16.16 -9.78
C VAL A 107 -33.28 16.59 -9.11
N TRP A 108 -33.28 16.84 -7.81
CA TRP A 108 -32.06 17.20 -7.05
C TRP A 108 -31.00 16.10 -7.08
N MET A 109 -31.41 14.82 -6.98
CA MET A 109 -30.48 13.70 -7.13
C MET A 109 -29.91 13.59 -8.54
N LYS A 110 -30.71 13.81 -9.58
CA LYS A 110 -30.21 13.83 -10.97
C LYS A 110 -29.22 14.98 -11.18
N LEU A 111 -29.54 16.17 -10.66
CA LEU A 111 -28.67 17.35 -10.71
C LEU A 111 -27.37 17.10 -9.94
N TYR A 112 -27.43 16.54 -8.74
CA TYR A 112 -26.25 16.18 -7.95
C TYR A 112 -25.36 15.17 -8.68
N LYS A 113 -25.95 14.11 -9.27
CA LYS A 113 -25.20 13.13 -10.09
C LYS A 113 -24.54 13.79 -11.29
N TRP A 114 -25.24 14.67 -11.98
CA TRP A 114 -24.70 15.42 -13.12
C TRP A 114 -23.56 16.36 -12.70
N LEU A 115 -23.75 17.11 -11.61
CA LEU A 115 -22.74 18.00 -11.06
C LEU A 115 -21.50 17.22 -10.61
N ASN A 116 -21.69 16.07 -9.97
CA ASN A 116 -20.60 15.21 -9.53
C ASN A 116 -19.83 14.61 -10.72
N LEU A 117 -20.56 14.16 -11.76
CA LEU A 117 -19.95 13.69 -13.00
C LEU A 117 -19.14 14.80 -13.68
N LEU A 118 -19.69 16.01 -13.76
CA LEU A 118 -19.00 17.18 -14.32
C LEU A 118 -17.77 17.53 -13.49
N TYR A 119 -17.87 17.54 -12.16
CA TYR A 119 -16.76 17.80 -11.26
C TYR A 119 -15.64 16.78 -11.43
N HIS A 120 -15.95 15.48 -11.46
CA HIS A 120 -14.97 14.43 -11.71
C HIS A 120 -14.35 14.54 -13.11
N GLY A 121 -15.12 14.89 -14.14
CA GLY A 121 -14.58 15.17 -15.47
C GLY A 121 -13.62 16.37 -15.47
N CYS A 122 -13.97 17.45 -14.77
CA CYS A 122 -13.09 18.59 -14.56
C CYS A 122 -11.84 18.23 -13.75
N ASP A 123 -11.95 17.32 -12.78
CA ASP A 123 -10.84 16.89 -11.94
C ASP A 123 -9.86 16.01 -12.73
N VAL A 124 -10.34 15.04 -13.51
CA VAL A 124 -9.50 14.22 -14.40
C VAL A 124 -8.80 15.09 -15.43
N THR A 125 -9.50 16.03 -16.06
CA THR A 125 -8.88 16.94 -17.03
C THR A 125 -7.87 17.89 -16.37
N ASN A 126 -8.13 18.34 -15.14
CA ASN A 126 -7.18 19.13 -14.36
C ASN A 126 -5.95 18.31 -13.95
N PHE A 127 -6.13 17.05 -13.56
CA PHE A 127 -5.06 16.12 -13.20
C PHE A 127 -4.19 15.78 -14.40
N LEU A 128 -4.78 15.49 -15.56
CA LEU A 128 -4.03 15.27 -16.80
C LEU A 128 -3.25 16.54 -17.20
N ARG A 129 -3.84 17.72 -17.06
CA ARG A 129 -3.11 18.99 -17.27
C ARG A 129 -2.02 19.22 -16.24
N PHE A 130 -2.23 18.82 -14.99
CA PHE A 130 -1.21 18.88 -13.93
C PHE A 130 -0.02 17.96 -14.24
N LEU A 131 -0.27 16.77 -14.78
CA LEU A 131 0.78 15.84 -15.23
C LEU A 131 1.45 16.28 -16.54
N ALA A 132 0.70 16.87 -17.47
CA ALA A 132 1.21 17.35 -18.75
C ALA A 132 1.85 18.74 -18.70
N ALA A 133 1.64 19.50 -17.61
CA ALA A 133 2.19 20.84 -17.40
C ALA A 133 3.70 20.77 -17.20
N ASP A 134 4.46 20.68 -18.28
CA ASP A 134 5.92 20.73 -18.28
C ASP A 134 6.41 22.11 -18.78
N GLY A 135 7.30 22.74 -18.03
CA GLY A 135 7.87 24.05 -18.38
C GLY A 135 7.80 25.13 -17.28
N ALA A 136 8.71 26.11 -17.40
CA ALA A 136 8.96 27.17 -16.41
C ALA A 136 7.83 28.20 -16.23
N GLY A 137 6.74 28.12 -17.02
CA GLY A 137 5.57 29.01 -16.94
C GLY A 137 4.23 28.28 -16.77
N ALA A 138 4.24 26.95 -16.67
CA ALA A 138 3.01 26.18 -16.57
C ALA A 138 2.43 26.29 -15.14
N ARG A 139 1.26 26.94 -15.01
CA ARG A 139 0.53 27.04 -13.75
C ARG A 139 -0.13 25.69 -13.44
N SER A 140 0.50 24.91 -12.58
CA SER A 140 -0.02 23.63 -12.11
C SER A 140 -1.00 23.84 -10.95
N PHE A 141 -2.27 23.50 -11.15
CA PHE A 141 -3.32 23.56 -10.11
C PHE A 141 -3.63 22.16 -9.60
N LEU A 142 -3.62 21.94 -8.28
CA LEU A 142 -3.84 20.59 -7.71
C LEU A 142 -5.28 20.10 -7.81
N SER A 143 -6.26 21.01 -7.82
CA SER A 143 -7.67 20.65 -7.95
C SER A 143 -8.43 21.76 -8.69
N PRO A 144 -9.58 21.44 -9.30
CA PRO A 144 -10.47 22.44 -9.90
C PRO A 144 -10.77 23.63 -8.97
N LEU A 145 -10.89 23.39 -7.66
CA LEU A 145 -11.09 24.45 -6.66
C LEU A 145 -9.89 25.39 -6.56
N TYR A 146 -8.67 24.84 -6.55
CA TYR A 146 -7.44 25.63 -6.56
C TYR A 146 -7.36 26.48 -7.84
N ARG A 147 -7.86 25.97 -8.97
CA ARG A 147 -7.92 26.72 -10.22
C ARG A 147 -8.92 27.87 -10.17
N VAL A 148 -10.10 27.68 -9.58
CA VAL A 148 -11.11 28.75 -9.40
C VAL A 148 -10.55 29.88 -8.53
N PHE A 149 -9.87 29.53 -7.45
CA PHE A 149 -9.25 30.51 -6.55
C PHE A 149 -7.86 31.00 -7.01
N SER A 150 -7.41 30.60 -8.20
CA SER A 150 -6.09 30.95 -8.77
C SER A 150 -4.91 30.65 -7.83
N ILE A 151 -5.02 29.59 -7.01
CA ILE A 151 -4.01 29.15 -6.06
C ILE A 151 -3.04 28.21 -6.78
N TYR A 152 -1.81 28.66 -6.96
CA TYR A 152 -0.74 27.81 -7.50
C TYR A 152 0.40 27.66 -6.50
N SER A 153 1.06 26.51 -6.58
CA SER A 153 2.19 26.14 -5.74
C SER A 153 3.47 26.82 -6.24
N THR A 154 4.21 27.39 -5.30
CA THR A 154 5.53 27.98 -5.50
C THR A 154 6.53 27.22 -4.62
N ARG A 155 7.74 26.98 -5.12
CA ARG A 155 8.82 26.47 -4.26
C ARG A 155 9.19 27.55 -3.25
N LEU A 156 9.32 27.15 -1.99
CA LEU A 156 10.05 27.95 -1.02
C LEU A 156 11.53 27.82 -1.40
N VAL A 157 12.09 28.86 -2.02
CA VAL A 157 13.54 28.96 -2.16
C VAL A 157 14.07 29.26 -0.77
N GLY A 158 15.10 28.52 -0.34
CA GLY A 158 15.69 28.57 1.00
C GLY A 158 16.39 29.88 1.35
N ASP A 159 15.81 31.03 1.03
CA ASP A 159 16.21 32.33 1.56
C ASP A 159 15.58 32.51 2.94
N GLY A 160 16.08 31.74 3.93
CA GLY A 160 16.02 31.98 5.38
C GLY A 160 14.67 32.26 6.07
N SER A 161 13.56 32.29 5.35
CA SER A 161 12.27 32.85 5.80
C SER A 161 11.17 31.80 5.96
N ALA A 162 11.37 30.60 5.40
CA ALA A 162 10.61 29.41 5.71
C ALA A 162 11.58 28.25 5.99
N PRO A 163 11.52 27.61 7.16
CA PRO A 163 12.33 26.42 7.41
C PRO A 163 11.82 25.30 6.51
N ILE A 164 12.56 24.98 5.45
CA ILE A 164 12.49 23.64 4.89
C ILE A 164 13.00 22.74 6.02
N SER A 165 12.15 21.84 6.51
CA SER A 165 12.55 20.95 7.58
C SER A 165 13.51 19.90 7.01
N ASP A 166 14.82 20.20 7.05
CA ASP A 166 15.87 19.28 6.63
C ASP A 166 15.73 17.91 7.32
N PHE A 167 15.23 17.92 8.55
CA PHE A 167 14.88 16.71 9.29
C PHE A 167 13.84 15.84 8.57
N TYR A 168 12.75 16.43 8.07
CA TYR A 168 11.69 15.68 7.38
C TYR A 168 12.20 15.11 6.07
N SER A 169 12.86 15.92 5.25
CA SER A 169 13.42 15.45 3.98
C SER A 169 14.40 14.31 4.23
N ASN A 170 15.32 14.47 5.18
CA ASN A 170 16.32 13.44 5.50
C ASN A 170 15.66 12.16 6.05
N SER A 171 14.63 12.29 6.88
CA SER A 171 13.90 11.13 7.42
C SER A 171 13.14 10.37 6.34
N VAL A 172 12.45 11.08 5.44
CA VAL A 172 11.73 10.46 4.31
C VAL A 172 12.72 9.81 3.34
N PHE A 173 13.81 10.49 2.99
CA PHE A 173 14.85 9.92 2.13
C PHE A 173 15.48 8.67 2.75
N ALA A 174 15.79 8.69 4.05
CA ALA A 174 16.30 7.52 4.76
C ALA A 174 15.30 6.36 4.77
N GLY A 175 14.00 6.65 4.96
CA GLY A 175 12.94 5.64 4.90
C GLY A 175 12.79 5.01 3.51
N LEU A 176 12.82 5.83 2.46
CA LEU A 176 12.77 5.35 1.07
C LEU A 176 14.01 4.53 0.71
N GLU A 177 15.19 4.95 1.13
CA GLU A 177 16.43 4.22 0.92
C GLU A 177 16.37 2.84 1.61
N TYR A 178 15.91 2.79 2.85
CA TYR A 178 15.73 1.55 3.59
C TYR A 178 14.75 0.60 2.90
N GLN A 179 13.58 1.10 2.48
CA GLN A 179 12.58 0.28 1.77
C GLN A 179 13.11 -0.25 0.43
N ASN A 180 13.79 0.60 -0.35
CA ASN A 180 14.39 0.21 -1.62
C ASN A 180 15.47 -0.85 -1.43
N ARG A 181 16.31 -0.70 -0.41
CA ARG A 181 17.35 -1.68 -0.07
C ARG A 181 16.74 -3.01 0.36
N GLN A 182 15.66 -2.98 1.13
CA GLN A 182 14.95 -4.20 1.54
C GLN A 182 14.29 -4.91 0.36
N LEU A 183 13.66 -4.18 -0.55
CA LEU A 183 13.09 -4.72 -1.78
C LEU A 183 14.16 -5.36 -2.66
N LEU A 184 15.32 -4.71 -2.80
CA LEU A 184 16.46 -5.24 -3.55
C LEU A 184 16.98 -6.53 -2.93
N TRP A 185 17.18 -6.57 -1.61
CA TRP A 185 17.59 -7.79 -0.91
C TRP A 185 16.59 -8.93 -1.08
N THR A 186 15.30 -8.62 -0.99
CA THR A 186 14.24 -9.61 -1.17
C THR A 186 14.23 -10.16 -2.60
N ALA A 187 14.34 -9.28 -3.61
CA ALA A 187 14.43 -9.67 -5.00
C ALA A 187 15.70 -10.50 -5.30
N LEU A 188 16.83 -10.14 -4.70
CA LEU A 188 18.09 -10.88 -4.83
C LEU A 188 17.96 -12.30 -4.24
N LEU A 189 17.38 -12.42 -3.04
CA LEU A 189 17.14 -13.71 -2.41
C LEU A 189 16.15 -14.57 -3.21
N GLU A 190 15.10 -13.97 -3.75
CA GLU A 190 14.16 -14.68 -4.63
C GLU A 190 14.84 -15.17 -5.92
N LEU A 191 15.67 -14.32 -6.53
CA LEU A 191 16.47 -14.70 -7.71
C LEU A 191 17.40 -15.86 -7.37
N PHE A 192 18.15 -15.80 -6.27
CA PHE A 192 19.04 -16.86 -5.83
C PHE A 192 18.28 -18.16 -5.54
N SER A 193 17.13 -18.07 -4.87
CA SER A 193 16.26 -19.23 -4.62
C SER A 193 15.76 -19.87 -5.92
N LYS A 194 15.32 -19.07 -6.89
CA LYS A 194 14.76 -19.60 -8.16
C LYS A 194 15.83 -20.07 -9.14
N THR A 195 17.01 -19.45 -9.18
CA THR A 195 18.06 -19.74 -10.17
C THR A 195 19.15 -20.69 -9.67
N LEU A 196 19.61 -20.57 -8.43
CA LEU A 196 20.70 -21.42 -7.89
C LEU A 196 20.19 -22.65 -7.15
N LEU A 197 19.11 -22.54 -6.37
CA LEU A 197 18.59 -23.67 -5.58
C LEU A 197 17.72 -24.64 -6.42
N THR A 198 17.07 -24.16 -7.48
CA THR A 198 16.30 -25.01 -8.41
C THR A 198 17.17 -25.70 -9.46
N LYS A 199 18.32 -25.13 -9.84
CA LYS A 199 19.32 -25.80 -10.69
C LYS A 199 20.23 -26.70 -9.84
N ARG A 200 19.64 -27.70 -9.18
CA ARG A 200 20.37 -28.90 -8.68
C ARG A 200 21.04 -29.73 -9.79
N GLY A 201 20.97 -29.31 -11.06
CA GLY A 201 21.72 -29.88 -12.18
C GLY A 201 23.16 -29.37 -12.33
N LEU A 202 23.63 -28.42 -11.51
CA LEU A 202 25.00 -27.86 -11.58
C LEU A 202 25.99 -28.49 -10.60
N LEU A 203 25.59 -29.53 -9.86
CA LEU A 203 26.51 -30.44 -9.17
C LEU A 203 26.52 -31.81 -9.88
N PRO A 204 27.19 -31.95 -11.05
CA PRO A 204 27.60 -33.27 -11.47
C PRO A 204 28.63 -33.74 -10.45
N PHE A 205 28.63 -35.04 -10.11
CA PHE A 205 29.53 -35.66 -9.11
C PHE A 205 29.07 -35.64 -7.65
N ALA A 206 27.89 -36.22 -7.41
CA ALA A 206 27.77 -37.18 -6.32
C ALA A 206 27.04 -38.42 -6.85
N LYS A 207 27.73 -39.19 -7.71
CA LYS A 207 27.31 -40.57 -8.02
C LYS A 207 27.42 -41.36 -6.71
N ARG A 208 26.32 -41.44 -5.97
CA ARG A 208 26.19 -42.38 -4.86
C ARG A 208 26.30 -43.78 -5.49
N PRO A 209 27.29 -44.61 -5.13
CA PRO A 209 27.43 -45.92 -5.74
C PRO A 209 26.17 -46.73 -5.43
N GLN A 210 25.46 -47.15 -6.47
CA GLN A 210 24.41 -48.16 -6.35
C GLN A 210 25.08 -49.43 -5.82
N ARG A 211 24.78 -49.80 -4.58
CA ARG A 211 25.08 -51.15 -4.10
C ARG A 211 24.09 -52.09 -4.77
N PRO A 212 24.54 -53.10 -5.54
CA PRO A 212 23.66 -54.19 -5.92
C PRO A 212 23.46 -55.05 -4.68
N ARG A 213 22.23 -55.21 -4.21
CA ARG A 213 21.89 -56.27 -3.25
C ARG A 213 20.57 -56.94 -3.62
N LEU A 214 20.74 -58.04 -4.36
CA LEU A 214 19.91 -59.24 -4.23
C LEU A 214 19.70 -59.57 -2.73
N GLY A 215 18.52 -60.08 -2.40
CA GLY A 215 18.30 -60.89 -1.20
C GLY A 215 17.18 -60.39 -0.29
N THR A 216 15.97 -60.89 -0.56
CA THR A 216 14.95 -61.27 0.43
C THR A 216 14.89 -60.42 1.71
N THR A 217 14.28 -59.23 1.62
CA THR A 217 14.00 -58.42 2.81
C THR A 217 12.93 -59.10 3.66
N SER A 218 13.32 -59.56 4.85
CA SER A 218 12.41 -60.00 5.91
C SER A 218 11.33 -58.94 6.14
N LYS A 219 10.06 -59.36 6.18
CA LYS A 219 8.84 -58.51 6.27
C LYS A 219 8.77 -57.57 7.50
N THR A 220 9.79 -57.50 8.34
CA THR A 220 9.78 -56.84 9.65
C THR A 220 10.58 -55.54 9.71
N VAL A 221 11.26 -55.15 8.62
CA VAL A 221 12.18 -53.98 8.61
C VAL A 221 11.86 -53.04 7.46
N CYS A 222 12.03 -51.72 7.69
CA CYS A 222 11.83 -50.71 6.66
C CYS A 222 12.92 -50.77 5.56
N ALA A 223 12.53 -50.81 4.29
CA ALA A 223 13.45 -50.92 3.16
C ALA A 223 14.39 -49.70 2.98
N HIS A 224 13.96 -48.49 3.36
CA HIS A 224 14.78 -47.27 3.23
C HIS A 224 15.72 -47.05 4.43
N CYS A 225 15.25 -47.21 5.67
CA CYS A 225 16.03 -46.88 6.86
C CYS A 225 16.62 -48.09 7.59
N SER A 226 16.27 -49.32 7.17
CA SER A 226 16.70 -50.58 7.78
C SER A 226 16.39 -50.70 9.30
N ARG A 227 15.44 -49.91 9.81
CA ARG A 227 14.95 -49.96 11.20
C ARG A 227 13.52 -50.52 11.26
N PHE A 228 13.06 -50.88 12.46
CA PHE A 228 11.66 -51.28 12.67
C PHE A 228 10.71 -50.12 12.29
N PRO A 229 9.68 -50.37 11.46
CA PRO A 229 8.86 -49.30 10.92
C PRO A 229 7.97 -48.65 11.98
N THR A 230 8.16 -47.36 12.22
CA THR A 230 7.23 -46.53 13.02
C THR A 230 6.08 -46.09 12.13
N ASN A 231 4.85 -46.49 12.46
CA ASN A 231 3.65 -46.36 11.64
C ASN A 231 3.83 -46.99 10.24
N PRO A 232 3.65 -48.33 10.12
CA PRO A 232 4.01 -49.08 8.92
C PRO A 232 3.05 -48.83 7.75
N TYR A 233 3.64 -48.48 6.62
CA TYR A 233 2.99 -48.41 5.32
C TYR A 233 3.60 -49.42 4.37
N GLN A 234 2.76 -50.03 3.54
CA GLN A 234 3.16 -51.00 2.55
C GLN A 234 2.99 -50.43 1.15
N ILE A 235 4.06 -50.49 0.36
CA ILE A 235 4.03 -50.02 -1.02
C ILE A 235 3.46 -51.12 -1.93
N ALA A 236 2.60 -50.75 -2.87
CA ALA A 236 1.86 -51.69 -3.71
C ALA A 236 2.76 -52.46 -4.70
N CYS A 237 3.91 -51.90 -5.08
CA CYS A 237 4.75 -52.49 -6.13
C CYS A 237 5.45 -53.79 -5.73
N CYS A 238 5.86 -53.93 -4.46
CA CYS A 238 6.60 -55.10 -3.98
C CYS A 238 6.25 -55.50 -2.54
N HIS A 239 5.19 -54.89 -1.98
CA HIS A 239 4.71 -55.18 -0.63
C HIS A 239 5.77 -55.01 0.47
N ALA A 240 6.79 -54.18 0.22
CA ALA A 240 7.81 -53.84 1.20
C ALA A 240 7.26 -52.84 2.23
N ASN A 241 7.68 -53.02 3.48
CA ASN A 241 7.28 -52.15 4.59
C ASN A 241 8.17 -50.91 4.67
N TYR A 242 7.54 -49.77 4.95
CA TYR A 242 8.18 -48.47 5.14
C TYR A 242 7.64 -47.80 6.39
N CYS A 243 8.46 -46.97 7.04
CA CYS A 243 7.93 -45.96 7.97
C CYS A 243 7.13 -44.92 7.19
N TYR A 244 6.15 -44.29 7.82
CA TYR A 244 5.38 -43.19 7.22
C TYR A 244 6.27 -42.14 6.51
N VAL A 245 7.29 -41.63 7.20
CA VAL A 245 8.19 -40.61 6.61
C VAL A 245 9.00 -41.16 5.43
N CYS A 246 9.38 -42.44 5.47
CA CYS A 246 10.13 -43.07 4.39
C CYS A 246 9.26 -43.33 3.15
N VAL A 247 7.99 -43.70 3.33
CA VAL A 247 7.08 -43.95 2.20
C VAL A 247 6.70 -42.66 1.50
N VAL A 248 6.51 -41.56 2.24
CA VAL A 248 6.23 -40.24 1.65
C VAL A 248 7.40 -39.79 0.76
N LYS A 249 8.65 -39.98 1.20
CA LYS A 249 9.84 -39.68 0.39
C LYS A 249 9.94 -40.55 -0.85
N ALA A 250 9.64 -41.85 -0.73
CA ALA A 250 9.65 -42.77 -1.86
C ALA A 250 8.58 -42.42 -2.91
N LEU A 251 7.40 -41.98 -2.47
CA LEU A 251 6.32 -41.49 -3.34
C LEU A 251 6.70 -40.16 -4.02
N GLU A 252 7.28 -39.22 -3.28
CA GLU A 252 7.74 -37.93 -3.81
C GLU A 252 8.85 -38.08 -4.85
N TRP A 253 9.78 -39.01 -4.63
CA TRP A 253 10.84 -39.33 -5.59
C TRP A 253 10.39 -40.28 -6.70
N SER A 254 9.16 -40.79 -6.62
CA SER A 254 8.61 -41.77 -7.56
C SER A 254 9.55 -42.97 -7.79
N VAL A 255 10.27 -43.43 -6.76
CA VAL A 255 11.18 -44.58 -6.85
C VAL A 255 11.02 -45.45 -5.60
N CYS A 256 10.80 -46.75 -5.82
CA CYS A 256 10.78 -47.72 -4.72
C CYS A 256 12.20 -48.19 -4.38
N ASP A 257 12.67 -47.95 -3.16
CA ASP A 257 14.00 -48.38 -2.69
C ASP A 257 14.17 -49.91 -2.61
N ALA A 258 13.05 -50.65 -2.53
CA ALA A 258 13.05 -52.11 -2.42
C ALA A 258 13.12 -52.83 -3.77
N CYS A 259 12.45 -52.33 -4.82
CA CYS A 259 12.40 -53.00 -6.14
C CYS A 259 12.83 -52.12 -7.33
N GLY A 260 13.15 -50.84 -7.10
CA GLY A 260 13.57 -49.92 -8.16
C GLY A 260 12.47 -49.48 -9.13
N ALA A 261 11.21 -49.83 -8.90
CA ALA A 261 10.09 -49.43 -9.75
C ALA A 261 9.84 -47.90 -9.64
N SER A 262 9.60 -47.25 -10.79
CA SER A 262 9.52 -45.78 -10.87
C SER A 262 8.21 -45.21 -11.43
N LYS A 263 7.16 -46.02 -11.60
CA LYS A 263 5.88 -45.57 -12.15
C LYS A 263 4.70 -46.06 -11.30
N GLY A 264 3.78 -45.15 -10.99
CA GLY A 264 2.51 -45.46 -10.34
C GLY A 264 2.63 -46.03 -8.93
N LEU A 265 3.57 -45.53 -8.13
CA LEU A 265 3.73 -45.99 -6.76
C LEU A 265 2.55 -45.52 -5.91
N THR A 266 1.87 -46.47 -5.28
CA THR A 266 0.86 -46.24 -4.26
C THR A 266 1.27 -46.97 -2.99
N ALA A 267 0.92 -46.42 -1.84
CA ALA A 267 1.16 -47.06 -0.55
C ALA A 267 -0.11 -47.03 0.28
N ALA A 268 -0.37 -48.13 0.98
CA ALA A 268 -1.48 -48.29 1.90
C ALA A 268 -0.96 -48.49 3.33
N PRO A 269 -1.67 -47.98 4.35
CA PRO A 269 -1.36 -48.34 5.73
C PRO A 269 -1.55 -49.84 5.96
N VAL A 270 -0.77 -50.42 6.89
CA VAL A 270 -0.86 -51.85 7.24
C VAL A 270 -1.93 -52.12 8.31
N TYR A 271 -2.65 -51.09 8.77
CA TYR A 271 -3.75 -51.19 9.74
C TYR A 271 -5.12 -51.22 9.06
#